data_AF-A0A3D8Y3U8-F1
#
_entry.id   AF-A0A3D8Y3U8-F1
#
_cell.length_a   1.000
_cell.length_b   1.000
_cell.length_c   1.000
_cell.angle_alpha   90.00
_cell.angle_beta   90.00
_cell.angle_gamma   90.00
#
_symmetry.space_group_name_H-M   'P 1'
#
loop_
_entity.id
_entity.type
_entity.pdbx_description
1 polymer ?
#
loop_
_entity_poly.entity_id
_entity_poly.type
_entity_poly.pdbx_seq_one_letter_code
_entity_poly.pdbx_strand_id
1 'polypeptide(L)'
;MLRHLIKLIWNKKGAHSLLIIEIWASFMVLFGVLSLIVYNVNNYVQPIGFQYERVWNIQLSNNQDTIQQAEKLLRITQQIKAYKEVESLTRMSSNTPFSASQMNNSVNHKKSHAVPDFYVTDENFSKTFDLPVVAGRWFTEGDRVSKFTPVVINRKLQEMLFGNENPIGKLINRDDKPTFKVTGVVDKFKAKGEFMSDDPALFEQLGKDDKWNSNIMIKTRPGTDANFEAKLVKDVASALPGWGVEVSYLTESRKNRQNLTLVPVAIFLIVSGFLLTNVALGLFGILNLSIAKRRGEIGLRRAIGATEKGVTVQFLGEIWTLTTLSIFIGLLFAIQFPIMHVFDLKASVYITSIVISVVVIFIIVTICAWWPSRQASRIHPALALHEE
;
A
#
# COMPACT_ATOMS: atom_id res chain seq x y z
N MET A 1 18.45 23.46 34.34
CA MET A 1 18.01 24.07 33.06
C MET A 1 16.54 23.81 32.73
N LEU A 2 16.04 22.56 32.74
CA LEU A 2 14.66 22.24 32.31
C LEU A 2 13.54 23.03 33.04
N ARG A 3 13.62 23.16 34.37
CA ARG A 3 12.66 23.96 35.16
C ARG A 3 12.62 25.43 34.76
N HIS A 4 13.74 25.99 34.32
CA HIS A 4 13.82 27.38 33.86
C HIS A 4 13.17 27.56 32.48
N LEU A 5 13.37 26.59 31.58
CA LEU A 5 12.74 26.56 30.25
C LEU A 5 11.20 26.46 30.35
N ILE A 6 10.70 25.57 31.23
CA ILE A 6 9.26 25.42 31.47
C ILE A 6 8.64 26.72 32.02
N LYS A 7 9.34 27.43 32.91
CA LYS A 7 8.89 28.71 33.46
C LYS A 7 8.84 29.82 32.40
N LEU A 8 9.80 29.85 31.47
CA LEU A 8 9.82 30.77 30.32
C LEU A 8 8.63 30.52 29.38
N ILE A 9 8.33 29.24 29.09
CA ILE A 9 7.20 28.84 28.25
C ILE A 9 5.87 29.27 28.89
N TRP A 10 5.73 29.09 30.20
CA TRP A 10 4.53 29.47 30.95
C TRP A 10 4.26 30.98 30.97
N ASN A 11 5.28 31.82 30.80
CA ASN A 11 5.11 33.28 30.73
C ASN A 11 4.66 33.78 29.35
N LYS A 12 4.75 32.95 28.30
CA LYS A 12 4.37 33.29 26.92
C LYS A 12 3.40 32.26 26.32
N LYS A 13 2.37 31.89 27.09
CA LYS A 13 1.49 30.75 26.80
C LYS A 13 0.86 30.78 25.41
N GLY A 14 0.37 31.92 24.93
CA GLY A 14 -0.35 32.00 23.65
C GLY A 14 0.52 31.67 22.42
N ALA A 15 1.69 32.29 22.29
CA ALA A 15 2.58 32.02 21.16
C ALA A 15 3.18 30.60 21.21
N HIS A 16 3.52 30.12 22.42
CA HIS A 16 4.05 28.77 22.58
C HIS A 16 2.98 27.68 22.42
N SER A 17 1.72 27.92 22.84
CA SER A 17 0.63 26.95 22.64
C SER A 17 0.30 26.77 21.16
N LEU A 18 0.31 27.86 20.38
CA LEU A 18 0.08 27.77 18.93
C LEU A 18 1.16 26.94 18.23
N LEU A 19 2.44 27.18 18.54
CA LEU A 19 3.53 26.33 18.03
C LEU A 19 3.40 24.88 18.46
N ILE A 20 3.01 24.64 19.72
CA ILE A 20 2.86 23.27 20.21
C ILE A 20 1.82 22.53 19.38
N ILE A 21 0.68 23.17 19.11
CA ILE A 21 -0.41 22.63 18.29
C ILE A 21 0.04 22.45 16.84
N GLU A 22 0.77 23.40 16.27
CA GLU A 22 1.22 23.34 14.87
C GLU A 22 2.22 22.19 14.63
N ILE A 23 3.20 22.04 15.53
CA ILE A 23 4.17 20.93 15.50
C ILE A 23 3.45 19.60 15.73
N TRP A 24 2.48 19.56 16.67
CA TRP A 24 1.67 18.37 16.92
C TRP A 24 0.85 17.96 15.69
N ALA A 25 0.16 18.90 15.06
CA ALA A 25 -0.65 18.64 13.87
C ALA A 25 0.22 18.16 12.71
N SER A 26 1.38 18.80 12.51
CA SER A 26 2.33 18.38 11.48
C SER A 26 2.95 17.01 11.76
N PHE A 27 3.19 16.68 13.04
CA PHE A 27 3.58 15.33 13.44
C PHE A 27 2.51 14.30 13.07
N MET A 28 1.25 14.57 13.37
CA MET A 28 0.15 13.64 13.07
C MET A 28 -0.02 13.42 11.57
N VAL A 29 0.05 14.48 10.76
CA VAL A 29 -0.02 14.36 9.30
C VAL A 29 1.19 13.60 8.76
N LEU A 30 2.40 13.98 9.18
CA LEU A 30 3.62 13.31 8.74
C LEU A 30 3.63 11.82 9.12
N PHE A 31 3.16 11.47 10.32
CA PHE A 31 2.96 10.09 10.75
C PHE A 31 2.00 9.31 9.86
N GLY A 32 0.85 9.90 9.51
CA GLY A 32 -0.10 9.27 8.59
C GLY A 32 0.50 9.02 7.20
N VAL A 33 1.15 10.04 6.63
CA VAL A 33 1.79 9.95 5.31
C VAL A 33 2.93 8.93 5.31
N LEU A 34 3.79 8.96 6.32
CA LEU A 34 4.88 7.98 6.44
C LEU A 34 4.36 6.57 6.67
N SER A 35 3.25 6.38 7.38
CA SER A 35 2.61 5.07 7.53
C SER A 35 2.19 4.49 6.18
N LEU A 36 1.60 5.31 5.31
CA LEU A 36 1.27 4.90 3.95
C LEU A 36 2.54 4.62 3.12
N ILE A 37 3.56 5.46 3.19
CA ILE A 37 4.80 5.27 2.43
C ILE A 37 5.52 3.98 2.87
N VAL A 38 5.71 3.78 4.17
CA VAL A 38 6.37 2.59 4.71
C VAL A 38 5.60 1.32 4.35
N TYR A 39 4.26 1.35 4.46
CA TYR A 39 3.42 0.23 4.00
C TYR A 39 3.65 -0.09 2.53
N ASN A 40 3.56 0.92 1.66
CA ASN A 40 3.71 0.75 0.21
C ASN A 40 5.13 0.28 -0.17
N VAL A 41 6.17 0.82 0.45
CA VAL A 41 7.57 0.41 0.22
C VAL A 41 7.80 -1.02 0.67
N ASN A 42 7.33 -1.39 1.88
CA ASN A 42 7.46 -2.76 2.38
C ASN A 42 6.79 -3.77 1.46
N ASN A 43 5.65 -3.42 0.87
CA ASN A 43 4.96 -4.27 -0.09
C ASN A 43 5.67 -4.29 -1.45
N TYR A 44 6.14 -3.15 -1.95
CA TYR A 44 6.79 -3.03 -3.26
C TYR A 44 8.08 -3.86 -3.36
N VAL A 45 8.84 -3.95 -2.27
CA VAL A 45 10.08 -4.76 -2.22
C VAL A 45 9.79 -6.26 -2.30
N GLN A 46 8.56 -6.69 -1.96
CA GLN A 46 8.16 -8.10 -2.05
C GLN A 46 7.74 -8.43 -3.50
N PRO A 47 8.10 -9.62 -4.02
CA PRO A 47 7.71 -10.01 -5.36
C PRO A 47 6.18 -10.11 -5.49
N ILE A 48 5.64 -9.69 -6.64
CA ILE A 48 4.20 -9.75 -6.94
C ILE A 48 3.68 -11.19 -7.03
N GLY A 49 4.55 -12.13 -7.40
CA GLY A 49 4.29 -13.57 -7.39
C GLY A 49 3.84 -14.16 -8.73
N PHE A 50 3.67 -13.36 -9.79
CA PHE A 50 3.30 -13.84 -11.13
C PHE A 50 3.83 -12.91 -12.24
N GLN A 51 3.85 -13.41 -13.48
CA GLN A 51 4.20 -12.66 -14.70
C GLN A 51 2.94 -12.15 -15.40
N TYR A 52 2.96 -10.90 -15.86
CA TYR A 52 1.79 -10.27 -16.50
C TYR A 52 2.12 -9.60 -17.83
N GLU A 53 3.40 -9.57 -18.20
CA GLU A 53 3.91 -9.03 -19.44
C GLU A 53 3.33 -9.82 -20.62
N ARG A 54 2.89 -9.09 -21.65
CA ARG A 54 2.27 -9.67 -22.86
C ARG A 54 0.99 -10.46 -22.59
N VAL A 55 0.32 -10.22 -21.46
CA VAL A 55 -0.98 -10.82 -21.17
C VAL A 55 -2.11 -9.85 -21.48
N TRP A 56 -3.02 -10.27 -22.35
CA TRP A 56 -4.24 -9.53 -22.70
C TRP A 56 -5.44 -10.22 -22.06
N ASN A 57 -6.37 -9.44 -21.54
CA ASN A 57 -7.65 -9.89 -21.02
C ASN A 57 -8.74 -9.56 -22.02
N ILE A 58 -9.34 -10.60 -22.60
CA ILE A 58 -10.48 -10.53 -23.51
C ILE A 58 -11.72 -10.82 -22.68
N GLN A 59 -12.46 -9.75 -22.38
CA GLN A 59 -13.71 -9.84 -21.66
C GLN A 59 -14.86 -10.00 -22.65
N LEU A 60 -15.56 -11.12 -22.52
CA LEU A 60 -16.73 -11.43 -23.33
C LEU A 60 -17.98 -11.19 -22.50
N SER A 61 -18.83 -10.25 -22.92
CA SER A 61 -20.09 -9.94 -22.24
C SER A 61 -21.28 -10.39 -23.08
N ASN A 62 -22.27 -11.00 -22.44
CA ASN A 62 -23.47 -11.46 -23.11
C ASN A 62 -24.70 -11.12 -22.28
N ASN A 63 -25.68 -10.49 -22.92
CA ASN A 63 -26.96 -10.15 -22.29
C ASN A 63 -28.04 -11.23 -22.49
N GLN A 64 -27.75 -12.31 -23.23
CA GLN A 64 -28.71 -13.36 -23.56
C GLN A 64 -28.42 -14.65 -22.77
N ASP A 65 -29.24 -14.99 -21.79
CA ASP A 65 -29.13 -16.25 -21.03
C ASP A 65 -29.54 -17.43 -21.93
N THR A 66 -28.55 -18.15 -22.47
CA THR A 66 -28.78 -19.28 -23.38
C THR A 66 -28.05 -20.52 -22.87
N ILE A 67 -28.66 -21.69 -23.06
CA ILE A 67 -28.11 -22.96 -22.57
C ILE A 67 -26.74 -23.29 -23.22
N GLN A 68 -26.47 -22.77 -24.41
CA GLN A 68 -25.27 -23.03 -25.21
C GLN A 68 -24.05 -22.12 -24.90
N GLN A 69 -24.15 -21.20 -23.93
CA GLN A 69 -23.04 -20.26 -23.65
C GLN A 69 -21.72 -20.95 -23.33
N ALA A 70 -21.74 -21.99 -22.49
CA ALA A 70 -20.54 -22.74 -22.10
C ALA A 70 -19.86 -23.39 -23.31
N GLU A 71 -20.63 -23.97 -24.23
CA GLU A 71 -20.10 -24.57 -25.47
C GLU A 71 -19.50 -23.51 -26.39
N LYS A 72 -20.15 -22.34 -26.53
CA LYS A 72 -19.63 -21.23 -27.33
C LYS A 72 -18.31 -20.70 -26.75
N LEU A 73 -18.24 -20.51 -25.44
CA LEU A 73 -17.02 -20.11 -24.72
C LEU A 73 -15.90 -21.14 -24.91
N LEU A 74 -16.21 -22.44 -24.83
CA LEU A 74 -15.22 -23.48 -25.05
C LEU A 74 -14.70 -23.46 -26.49
N ARG A 75 -15.59 -23.35 -27.49
CA ARG A 75 -15.22 -23.30 -28.91
C ARG A 75 -14.32 -22.10 -29.21
N ILE A 76 -14.71 -20.90 -28.77
CA ILE A 76 -13.90 -19.70 -29.01
C ILE A 76 -12.55 -19.79 -28.31
N THR A 77 -12.53 -20.34 -27.09
CA THR A 77 -11.28 -20.58 -26.35
C THR A 77 -10.31 -21.47 -27.14
N GLN A 78 -10.81 -22.57 -27.72
CA GLN A 78 -9.98 -23.46 -28.55
C GLN A 78 -9.53 -22.79 -29.85
N GLN A 79 -10.39 -21.99 -30.48
CA GLN A 79 -10.03 -21.23 -31.67
C GLN A 79 -8.92 -20.21 -31.39
N ILE A 80 -9.02 -19.47 -30.27
CA ILE A 80 -7.99 -18.50 -29.87
C ILE A 80 -6.67 -19.21 -29.58
N LYS A 81 -6.72 -20.35 -28.89
CA LYS A 81 -5.54 -21.17 -28.57
C LYS A 81 -4.80 -21.67 -29.82
N ALA A 82 -5.47 -21.77 -30.97
CA ALA A 82 -4.87 -22.24 -32.22
C ALA A 82 -4.03 -21.17 -32.96
N TYR A 83 -4.12 -19.89 -32.58
CA TYR A 83 -3.28 -18.84 -33.17
C TYR A 83 -1.81 -19.05 -32.83
N LYS A 84 -0.93 -18.83 -33.81
CA LYS A 84 0.52 -19.02 -33.63
C LYS A 84 1.11 -17.99 -32.68
N GLU A 85 0.50 -16.82 -32.63
CA GLU A 85 0.84 -15.67 -31.80
C GLU A 85 0.50 -15.90 -30.32
N VAL A 86 -0.36 -16.88 -30.01
CA VAL A 86 -0.74 -17.23 -28.63
C VAL A 86 0.25 -18.25 -28.07
N GLU A 87 0.92 -17.88 -26.98
CA GLU A 87 1.86 -18.73 -26.25
C GLU A 87 1.12 -19.65 -25.28
N SER A 88 0.18 -19.08 -24.53
CA SER A 88 -0.72 -19.79 -23.62
C SER A 88 -2.02 -19.01 -23.43
N LEU A 89 -3.04 -19.71 -22.94
CA LEU A 89 -4.37 -19.16 -22.70
C LEU A 89 -4.91 -19.73 -21.40
N THR A 90 -5.63 -18.91 -20.64
CA THR A 90 -6.41 -19.33 -19.48
C THR A 90 -7.78 -18.64 -19.45
N ARG A 91 -8.82 -19.34 -19.00
CA ARG A 91 -10.12 -18.78 -18.68
C ARG A 91 -10.25 -18.57 -17.17
N MET A 92 -10.83 -17.44 -16.78
CA MET A 92 -11.06 -17.14 -15.37
C MET A 92 -12.27 -16.22 -15.10
N SER A 93 -12.58 -16.03 -13.82
CA SER A 93 -13.63 -15.11 -13.38
C SER A 93 -13.32 -13.64 -13.66
N SER A 94 -14.29 -12.77 -13.40
CA SER A 94 -14.11 -11.30 -13.41
C SER A 94 -13.16 -10.77 -12.34
N ASN A 95 -12.73 -11.62 -11.41
CA ASN A 95 -11.69 -11.30 -10.44
C ASN A 95 -10.29 -11.45 -11.05
N THR A 96 -10.02 -10.69 -12.11
CA THR A 96 -8.77 -10.77 -12.88
C THR A 96 -7.62 -10.05 -12.17
N PRO A 97 -6.34 -10.40 -12.42
CA PRO A 97 -5.21 -9.62 -11.93
C PRO A 97 -5.34 -8.14 -12.32
N PHE A 98 -5.05 -7.25 -11.37
CA PHE A 98 -5.18 -5.79 -11.45
C PHE A 98 -6.60 -5.23 -11.59
N SER A 99 -7.63 -6.08 -11.53
CA SER A 99 -9.02 -5.60 -11.46
C SER A 99 -9.38 -5.04 -10.09
N ALA A 100 -10.48 -4.27 -10.04
CA ALA A 100 -11.09 -3.82 -8.80
C ALA A 100 -12.03 -4.87 -8.17
N SER A 101 -12.36 -5.92 -8.92
CA SER A 101 -13.20 -7.03 -8.48
C SER A 101 -12.59 -7.74 -7.27
N GLN A 102 -13.45 -8.28 -6.41
CA GLN A 102 -13.08 -9.13 -5.28
C GLN A 102 -14.18 -10.15 -5.06
N MET A 103 -13.82 -11.37 -4.70
CA MET A 103 -14.79 -12.39 -4.33
C MET A 103 -14.33 -13.05 -3.04
N ASN A 104 -14.73 -12.46 -1.91
CA ASN A 104 -14.35 -12.96 -0.61
C ASN A 104 -15.42 -13.94 -0.10
N ASN A 105 -15.02 -15.12 0.36
CA ASN A 105 -15.92 -16.03 1.09
C ASN A 105 -15.21 -16.64 2.30
N SER A 106 -16.00 -16.97 3.32
CA SER A 106 -15.56 -17.74 4.48
C SER A 106 -15.07 -19.13 4.04
N VAL A 107 -13.91 -19.53 4.54
CA VAL A 107 -13.44 -20.91 4.49
C VAL A 107 -12.93 -21.37 5.84
N ASN A 108 -13.23 -22.62 6.16
CA ASN A 108 -12.98 -23.21 7.47
C ASN A 108 -12.22 -24.52 7.36
N HIS A 109 -11.24 -24.72 8.23
CA HIS A 109 -10.60 -26.01 8.47
C HIS A 109 -10.51 -26.27 9.97
N LYS A 110 -11.25 -27.27 10.46
CA LYS A 110 -11.39 -27.56 11.90
C LYS A 110 -11.89 -26.32 12.67
N LYS A 111 -11.04 -25.71 13.51
CA LYS A 111 -11.33 -24.49 14.28
C LYS A 111 -10.76 -23.21 13.64
N SER A 112 -9.97 -23.35 12.57
CA SER A 112 -9.35 -22.22 11.87
C SER A 112 -10.29 -21.68 10.82
N HIS A 113 -10.37 -20.35 10.73
CA HIS A 113 -11.23 -19.61 9.81
C HIS A 113 -10.38 -18.59 9.04
N ALA A 114 -10.67 -18.42 7.75
CA ALA A 114 -10.06 -17.41 6.91
C ALA A 114 -11.05 -16.90 5.87
N VAL A 115 -10.82 -15.69 5.36
CA VAL A 115 -11.61 -15.08 4.29
C VAL A 115 -10.68 -14.74 3.11
N PRO A 116 -10.34 -15.74 2.26
CA PRO A 116 -9.51 -15.50 1.09
C PRO A 116 -10.29 -14.83 -0.04
N ASP A 117 -9.55 -14.20 -0.93
CA ASP A 117 -10.04 -13.75 -2.23
C ASP A 117 -10.07 -14.93 -3.20
N PHE A 118 -11.22 -15.15 -3.84
CA PHE A 118 -11.48 -16.31 -4.71
C PHE A 118 -11.21 -15.97 -6.17
N TYR A 119 -10.42 -16.82 -6.80
CA TYR A 119 -10.09 -16.77 -8.21
C TYR A 119 -10.58 -18.06 -8.87
N VAL A 120 -11.66 -17.99 -9.66
CA VAL A 120 -12.11 -19.16 -10.41
C VAL A 120 -11.28 -19.22 -11.69
N THR A 121 -10.49 -20.27 -11.85
CA THR A 121 -9.49 -20.37 -12.92
C THR A 121 -9.48 -21.76 -13.55
N ASP A 122 -9.01 -21.86 -14.78
CA ASP A 122 -8.77 -23.14 -15.43
C ASP A 122 -7.38 -23.74 -15.08
N GLU A 123 -7.10 -24.93 -15.62
CA GLU A 123 -5.85 -25.65 -15.40
C GLU A 123 -4.61 -24.97 -16.01
N ASN A 124 -4.79 -23.99 -16.91
CA ASN A 124 -3.70 -23.31 -17.62
C ASN A 124 -3.30 -21.98 -16.95
N PHE A 125 -3.99 -21.56 -15.89
CA PHE A 125 -3.73 -20.29 -15.23
C PHE A 125 -2.29 -20.19 -14.70
N SER A 126 -1.82 -21.20 -13.95
CA SER A 126 -0.46 -21.21 -13.43
C SER A 126 0.61 -21.12 -14.52
N LYS A 127 0.40 -21.81 -15.64
CA LYS A 127 1.31 -21.78 -16.80
C LYS A 127 1.29 -20.43 -17.51
N THR A 128 0.12 -19.81 -17.62
CA THR A 128 -0.01 -18.50 -18.30
C THR A 128 0.68 -17.40 -17.51
N PHE A 129 0.54 -17.45 -16.19
CA PHE A 129 1.09 -16.45 -15.27
C PHE A 129 2.47 -16.80 -14.70
N ASP A 130 3.08 -17.91 -15.15
CA ASP A 130 4.32 -18.49 -14.58
C ASP A 130 4.29 -18.52 -13.04
N LEU A 131 3.14 -18.90 -12.48
CA LEU A 131 2.88 -18.90 -11.05
C LEU A 131 3.57 -20.11 -10.40
N PRO A 132 4.56 -19.91 -9.49
CA PRO A 132 5.32 -21.01 -8.91
C PRO A 132 4.48 -21.79 -7.89
N VAL A 133 4.24 -23.06 -8.20
CA VAL A 133 3.65 -24.02 -7.26
C VAL A 133 4.76 -24.57 -6.36
N VAL A 134 4.69 -24.24 -5.07
CA VAL A 134 5.71 -24.57 -4.06
C VAL A 134 5.46 -25.89 -3.35
N ALA A 135 4.22 -26.39 -3.37
CA ALA A 135 3.87 -27.71 -2.87
C ALA A 135 2.70 -28.29 -3.67
N GLY A 136 2.68 -29.61 -3.85
CA GLY A 136 1.64 -30.29 -4.63
C GLY A 136 1.72 -29.94 -6.12
N ARG A 137 0.57 -29.69 -6.75
CA ARG A 137 0.46 -29.33 -8.17
C ARG A 137 -0.75 -28.45 -8.45
N TRP A 138 -0.72 -27.74 -9.58
CA TRP A 138 -1.93 -27.13 -10.11
C TRP A 138 -2.96 -28.22 -10.45
N PHE A 139 -4.25 -27.91 -10.26
CA PHE A 139 -5.31 -28.86 -10.56
C PHE A 139 -5.40 -29.11 -12.08
N THR A 140 -5.90 -30.28 -12.45
CA THR A 140 -6.11 -30.73 -13.82
C THR A 140 -7.58 -31.13 -14.02
N GLU A 141 -8.03 -31.29 -15.27
CA GLU A 141 -9.40 -31.72 -15.55
C GLU A 141 -9.77 -33.04 -14.85
N GLY A 142 -8.80 -33.96 -14.69
CA GLY A 142 -9.01 -35.26 -14.05
C GLY A 142 -9.20 -35.21 -12.53
N ASP A 143 -8.91 -34.09 -11.88
CA ASP A 143 -9.09 -33.92 -10.43
C ASP A 143 -10.53 -33.63 -10.04
N ARG A 144 -11.38 -33.32 -11.02
CA ARG A 144 -12.78 -33.08 -10.79
C ARG A 144 -13.48 -34.39 -10.43
N VAL A 145 -13.84 -34.51 -9.16
CA VAL A 145 -14.67 -35.61 -8.65
C VAL A 145 -15.94 -35.02 -8.08
N SER A 146 -17.10 -35.63 -8.35
CA SER A 146 -18.43 -35.09 -8.00
C SER A 146 -18.63 -34.68 -6.53
N LYS A 147 -17.77 -35.12 -5.59
CA LYS A 147 -17.86 -34.80 -4.16
C LYS A 147 -16.98 -33.64 -3.70
N PHE A 148 -15.93 -33.27 -4.47
CA PHE A 148 -14.95 -32.28 -4.04
C PHE A 148 -14.48 -31.41 -5.20
N THR A 149 -14.37 -30.10 -4.96
CA THR A 149 -13.79 -29.17 -5.93
C THR A 149 -12.31 -28.98 -5.62
N PRO A 150 -11.39 -29.28 -6.56
CA PRO A 150 -9.97 -29.08 -6.32
C PRO A 150 -9.64 -27.59 -6.25
N VAL A 151 -8.77 -27.23 -5.31
CA VAL A 151 -8.33 -25.84 -5.10
C VAL A 151 -6.82 -25.76 -4.92
N VAL A 152 -6.25 -24.63 -5.34
CA VAL A 152 -4.88 -24.23 -5.00
C VAL A 152 -4.97 -23.02 -4.08
N ILE A 153 -4.10 -22.96 -3.06
CA ILE A 153 -4.07 -21.86 -2.09
C ILE A 153 -2.70 -21.17 -2.12
N ASN A 154 -2.60 -19.91 -1.68
CA ASN A 154 -1.28 -19.33 -1.44
C ASN A 154 -0.73 -19.70 -0.06
N ARG A 155 0.57 -19.46 0.16
CA ARG A 155 1.23 -19.74 1.44
C ARG A 155 0.56 -19.02 2.61
N LYS A 156 0.05 -17.79 2.39
CA LYS A 156 -0.66 -17.03 3.43
C LYS A 156 -1.91 -17.76 3.93
N LEU A 157 -2.74 -18.27 3.02
CA LEU A 157 -3.93 -19.04 3.40
C LEU A 157 -3.56 -20.38 4.05
N GLN A 158 -2.47 -21.02 3.62
CA GLN A 158 -1.95 -22.22 4.29
C GLN A 158 -1.59 -21.92 5.76
N GLU A 159 -0.82 -20.87 6.02
CA GLU A 159 -0.42 -20.47 7.38
C GLU A 159 -1.64 -20.23 8.28
N MET A 160 -2.68 -19.57 7.75
CA MET A 160 -3.88 -19.25 8.52
C MET A 160 -4.74 -20.48 8.85
N LEU A 161 -4.90 -21.42 7.90
CA LEU A 161 -5.80 -22.56 8.08
C LEU A 161 -5.11 -23.79 8.69
N PHE A 162 -3.86 -24.04 8.31
CA PHE A 162 -3.12 -25.27 8.62
C PHE A 162 -1.86 -25.01 9.46
N GLY A 163 -1.43 -23.75 9.64
CA GLY A 163 -0.16 -23.43 10.27
C GLY A 163 1.00 -24.09 9.54
N ASN A 164 1.74 -24.96 10.23
CA ASN A 164 2.85 -25.72 9.66
C ASN A 164 2.44 -27.11 9.13
N GLU A 165 1.15 -27.46 9.19
CA GLU A 165 0.66 -28.76 8.72
C GLU A 165 0.61 -28.79 7.18
N ASN A 166 0.95 -29.94 6.56
CA ASN A 166 0.88 -30.09 5.11
C ASN A 166 -0.60 -29.97 4.64
N PRO A 167 -0.96 -29.00 3.79
CA PRO A 167 -2.35 -28.79 3.38
C PRO A 167 -2.79 -29.75 2.27
N ILE A 168 -1.86 -30.38 1.55
CA ILE A 168 -2.16 -31.16 0.34
C ILE A 168 -3.06 -32.35 0.67
N GLY A 169 -4.12 -32.51 -0.13
CA GLY A 169 -5.12 -33.56 0.01
C GLY A 169 -6.19 -33.30 1.08
N LYS A 170 -6.04 -32.24 1.89
CA LYS A 170 -7.01 -31.90 2.94
C LYS A 170 -8.21 -31.16 2.40
N LEU A 171 -9.24 -31.22 3.23
CA LEU A 171 -10.54 -30.65 2.98
C LEU A 171 -10.71 -29.29 3.67
N ILE A 172 -11.21 -28.32 2.93
CA ILE A 172 -11.59 -26.99 3.39
C ILE A 172 -13.10 -26.85 3.15
N ASN A 173 -13.84 -26.51 4.19
CA ASN A 173 -15.28 -26.31 4.10
C ASN A 173 -15.58 -24.86 3.73
N ARG A 174 -16.53 -24.70 2.81
CA ARG A 174 -17.21 -23.44 2.51
C ARG A 174 -18.67 -23.67 2.81
N ASP A 175 -19.27 -22.80 3.61
CA ASP A 175 -20.57 -23.04 4.25
C ASP A 175 -21.69 -23.42 3.27
N ASP A 176 -21.60 -22.98 1.99
CA ASP A 176 -22.64 -23.13 0.97
C ASP A 176 -22.29 -24.07 -0.21
N LYS A 177 -21.14 -24.76 -0.21
CA LYS A 177 -20.63 -25.50 -1.40
C LYS A 177 -20.01 -26.87 -1.08
N PRO A 178 -19.85 -27.76 -2.10
CA PRO A 178 -19.06 -28.98 -1.95
C PRO A 178 -17.68 -28.67 -1.35
N THR A 179 -17.21 -29.55 -0.48
CA THR A 179 -15.95 -29.37 0.23
C THR A 179 -14.78 -29.23 -0.76
N PHE A 180 -13.94 -28.21 -0.55
CA PHE A 180 -12.76 -27.98 -1.35
C PHE A 180 -11.64 -28.94 -0.97
N LYS A 181 -10.94 -29.51 -1.95
CA LYS A 181 -9.76 -30.35 -1.71
C LYS A 181 -8.50 -29.63 -2.19
N VAL A 182 -7.55 -29.40 -1.29
CA VAL A 182 -6.30 -28.71 -1.64
C VAL A 182 -5.42 -29.63 -2.49
N THR A 183 -5.08 -29.21 -3.71
CA THR A 183 -4.19 -29.95 -4.62
C THR A 183 -2.80 -29.36 -4.70
N GLY A 184 -2.66 -28.06 -4.38
CA GLY A 184 -1.40 -27.36 -4.46
C GLY A 184 -1.34 -26.10 -3.60
N VAL A 185 -0.12 -25.60 -3.43
CA VAL A 185 0.17 -24.33 -2.78
C VAL A 185 1.07 -23.52 -3.69
N VAL A 186 0.75 -22.24 -3.89
CA VAL A 186 1.62 -21.26 -4.56
C VAL A 186 2.29 -20.35 -3.53
N ASP A 187 3.38 -19.70 -3.93
CA ASP A 187 4.14 -18.83 -3.02
C ASP A 187 3.33 -17.58 -2.61
N LYS A 188 3.39 -16.52 -3.42
CA LYS A 188 2.66 -15.27 -3.25
C LYS A 188 1.79 -15.02 -4.46
N PHE A 189 0.70 -14.29 -4.25
CA PHE A 189 -0.16 -13.86 -5.35
C PHE A 189 -0.78 -12.51 -5.02
N LYS A 190 -0.05 -11.44 -5.35
CA LYS A 190 -0.49 -10.06 -5.13
C LYS A 190 -1.30 -9.57 -6.31
N ALA A 191 -2.49 -10.14 -6.47
CA ALA A 191 -3.35 -9.95 -7.63
C ALA A 191 -3.61 -8.48 -7.97
N LYS A 192 -3.68 -7.60 -6.96
CA LYS A 192 -3.99 -6.17 -7.13
C LYS A 192 -2.75 -5.27 -7.20
N GLY A 193 -1.58 -5.85 -7.45
CA GLY A 193 -0.34 -5.12 -7.73
C GLY A 193 0.70 -5.11 -6.62
N GLU A 194 1.82 -4.47 -6.90
CA GLU A 194 3.04 -4.48 -6.10
C GLU A 194 2.89 -3.76 -4.75
N PHE A 195 1.88 -2.92 -4.61
CA PHE A 195 1.61 -2.21 -3.36
C PHE A 195 0.66 -2.96 -2.41
N MET A 196 0.08 -4.07 -2.88
CA MET A 196 -0.80 -4.93 -2.08
C MET A 196 -0.01 -5.71 -1.03
N SER A 197 -0.61 -5.98 0.13
CA SER A 197 -0.13 -7.01 1.04
C SER A 197 -0.28 -8.41 0.43
N ASP A 198 0.49 -9.37 0.95
CA ASP A 198 0.30 -10.78 0.60
C ASP A 198 -0.88 -11.33 1.40
N ASP A 199 -2.08 -11.16 0.83
CA ASP A 199 -3.36 -11.54 1.42
C ASP A 199 -3.72 -13.00 1.06
N PRO A 200 -4.56 -13.68 1.85
CA PRO A 200 -4.97 -15.05 1.55
C PRO A 200 -5.73 -15.14 0.21
N ALA A 201 -5.28 -16.05 -0.66
CA ALA A 201 -5.86 -16.27 -1.98
C ALA A 201 -6.18 -17.75 -2.18
N LEU A 202 -7.30 -18.01 -2.85
CA LEU A 202 -7.77 -19.35 -3.19
C LEU A 202 -8.16 -19.41 -4.66
N PHE A 203 -7.62 -20.40 -5.37
CA PHE A 203 -7.92 -20.69 -6.76
C PHE A 203 -8.87 -21.88 -6.85
N GLU A 204 -10.10 -21.64 -7.30
CA GLU A 204 -11.13 -22.66 -7.51
C GLU A 204 -11.12 -23.11 -8.97
N GLN A 205 -11.14 -24.43 -9.22
CA GLN A 205 -11.20 -24.93 -10.60
C GLN A 205 -12.55 -24.62 -11.26
N LEU A 206 -12.47 -24.02 -12.43
CA LEU A 206 -13.61 -23.56 -13.22
C LEU A 206 -14.50 -24.71 -13.73
N GLY A 207 -15.81 -24.65 -13.45
CA GLY A 207 -16.84 -25.67 -13.77
C GLY A 207 -16.88 -26.10 -15.25
N LYS A 208 -17.25 -27.35 -15.54
CA LYS A 208 -17.27 -27.88 -16.93
C LYS A 208 -18.29 -27.11 -17.76
N ASP A 209 -19.46 -26.90 -17.18
CA ASP A 209 -20.58 -26.17 -17.79
C ASP A 209 -20.66 -24.73 -17.27
N ASP A 210 -19.51 -24.16 -16.89
CA ASP A 210 -19.45 -22.80 -16.39
C ASP A 210 -19.75 -21.79 -17.49
N LYS A 211 -20.77 -20.96 -17.24
CA LYS A 211 -21.30 -19.94 -18.15
C LYS A 211 -20.96 -18.52 -17.70
N TRP A 212 -20.51 -18.36 -16.47
CA TRP A 212 -20.35 -17.05 -15.81
C TRP A 212 -18.94 -16.47 -15.97
N ASN A 213 -17.93 -17.32 -16.13
CA ASN A 213 -16.53 -16.88 -16.21
C ASN A 213 -16.11 -16.80 -17.68
N SER A 214 -16.39 -15.64 -18.28
CA SER A 214 -16.21 -15.36 -19.71
C SER A 214 -14.95 -14.57 -20.03
N ASN A 215 -14.07 -14.31 -19.05
CA ASN A 215 -12.78 -13.67 -19.29
C ASN A 215 -11.78 -14.69 -19.79
N ILE A 216 -11.17 -14.38 -20.93
CA ILE A 216 -10.13 -15.18 -21.55
C ILE A 216 -8.85 -14.36 -21.53
N MET A 217 -7.83 -14.88 -20.85
CA MET A 217 -6.52 -14.28 -20.83
C MET A 217 -5.58 -15.00 -21.77
N ILE A 218 -4.91 -14.22 -22.61
CA ILE A 218 -3.94 -14.75 -23.56
C ILE A 218 -2.57 -14.16 -23.30
N LYS A 219 -1.56 -15.01 -23.19
CA LYS A 219 -0.16 -14.62 -23.23
C LYS A 219 0.30 -14.68 -24.67
N THR A 220 0.67 -13.54 -25.23
CA THR A 220 1.11 -13.43 -26.62
C THR A 220 2.60 -13.64 -26.74
N ARG A 221 3.08 -14.17 -27.86
CA ARG A 221 4.52 -14.32 -28.15
C ARG A 221 5.19 -12.94 -28.33
N PRO A 222 6.51 -12.84 -28.18
CA PRO A 222 7.21 -11.59 -28.46
C PRO A 222 7.02 -11.17 -29.92
N GLY A 223 6.76 -9.89 -30.17
CA GLY A 223 6.57 -9.35 -31.53
C GLY A 223 5.15 -9.38 -32.06
N THR A 224 4.16 -9.82 -31.27
CA THR A 224 2.74 -9.67 -31.63
C THR A 224 2.35 -8.19 -31.71
N ASP A 225 1.70 -7.81 -32.81
CA ASP A 225 1.37 -6.42 -33.14
C ASP A 225 -0.15 -6.14 -33.08
N ALA A 226 -0.52 -4.88 -33.33
CA ALA A 226 -1.91 -4.44 -33.37
C ALA A 226 -2.71 -5.08 -34.52
N ASN A 227 -2.06 -5.59 -35.57
CA ASN A 227 -2.75 -6.27 -36.66
C ASN A 227 -3.33 -7.61 -36.18
N PHE A 228 -2.56 -8.35 -35.38
CA PHE A 228 -3.08 -9.57 -34.74
C PHE A 228 -4.25 -9.26 -33.81
N GLU A 229 -4.16 -8.20 -33.01
CA GLU A 229 -5.27 -7.78 -32.13
C GLU A 229 -6.55 -7.48 -32.93
N ALA A 230 -6.45 -6.64 -33.96
CA ALA A 230 -7.60 -6.29 -34.80
C ALA A 230 -8.23 -7.53 -35.46
N LYS A 231 -7.39 -8.46 -35.93
CA LYS A 231 -7.85 -9.74 -36.49
C LYS A 231 -8.54 -10.59 -35.42
N LEU A 232 -7.93 -10.75 -34.26
CA LEU A 232 -8.47 -11.55 -33.15
C LEU A 232 -9.83 -11.03 -32.71
N VAL A 233 -9.94 -9.72 -32.47
CA VAL A 233 -11.20 -9.07 -32.06
C VAL A 233 -12.28 -9.28 -33.13
N LYS A 234 -11.94 -9.10 -34.40
CA LYS A 234 -12.87 -9.33 -35.52
C LYS A 234 -13.36 -10.77 -35.59
N ASP A 235 -12.45 -11.74 -35.45
CA ASP A 235 -12.79 -13.16 -35.54
C ASP A 235 -13.64 -13.60 -34.34
N VAL A 236 -13.33 -13.10 -33.14
CA VAL A 236 -14.13 -13.35 -31.92
C VAL A 236 -15.52 -12.73 -32.03
N ALA A 237 -15.62 -11.48 -32.47
CA ALA A 237 -16.90 -10.79 -32.65
C ALA A 237 -17.77 -11.46 -33.72
N SER A 238 -17.16 -11.98 -34.78
CA SER A 238 -17.85 -12.71 -35.85
C SER A 238 -18.33 -14.09 -35.38
N ALA A 239 -17.55 -14.77 -34.53
CA ALA A 239 -17.91 -16.07 -33.96
C ALA A 239 -19.00 -15.96 -32.88
N LEU A 240 -19.11 -14.81 -32.23
CA LEU A 240 -20.08 -14.53 -31.16
C LEU A 240 -20.97 -13.30 -31.48
N PRO A 241 -21.88 -13.40 -32.48
CA PRO A 241 -22.79 -12.30 -32.79
C PRO A 241 -23.62 -11.88 -31.58
N GLY A 242 -23.67 -10.58 -31.29
CA GLY A 242 -24.43 -10.00 -30.18
C GLY A 242 -23.71 -9.99 -28.82
N TRP A 243 -22.48 -10.51 -28.74
CA TRP A 243 -21.66 -10.43 -27.55
C TRP A 243 -20.78 -9.18 -27.59
N GLY A 244 -20.60 -8.52 -26.45
CA GLY A 244 -19.59 -7.48 -26.29
C GLY A 244 -18.21 -8.11 -26.17
N VAL A 245 -17.24 -7.54 -26.86
CA VAL A 245 -15.83 -7.97 -26.81
C VAL A 245 -15.01 -6.75 -26.40
N GLU A 246 -14.40 -6.83 -25.22
CA GLU A 246 -13.50 -5.80 -24.71
C GLU A 246 -12.12 -6.41 -24.52
N VAL A 247 -11.09 -5.74 -25.02
CA VAL A 247 -9.69 -6.14 -24.85
C VAL A 247 -9.02 -5.14 -23.94
N SER A 248 -8.39 -5.64 -22.88
CA SER A 248 -7.61 -4.86 -21.94
C SER A 248 -6.23 -5.49 -21.74
N TYR A 249 -5.23 -4.65 -21.51
CA TYR A 249 -3.85 -5.10 -21.33
C TYR A 249 -3.51 -5.14 -19.86
N LEU A 250 -2.97 -6.26 -19.35
CA LEU A 250 -2.61 -6.32 -17.93
C LEU A 250 -1.51 -5.31 -17.56
N THR A 251 -0.65 -4.92 -18.50
CA THR A 251 0.35 -3.85 -18.30
C THR A 251 -0.31 -2.49 -18.07
N GLU A 252 -1.40 -2.19 -18.78
CA GLU A 252 -2.18 -0.97 -18.60
C GLU A 252 -3.03 -1.03 -17.33
N SER A 253 -3.70 -2.16 -17.07
CA SER A 253 -4.44 -2.39 -15.82
C SER A 253 -3.53 -2.25 -14.60
N ARG A 254 -2.30 -2.77 -14.67
CA ARG A 254 -1.26 -2.61 -13.65
C ARG A 254 -0.86 -1.16 -13.47
N LYS A 255 -0.67 -0.40 -14.56
CA LYS A 255 -0.38 1.05 -14.49
C LYS A 255 -1.53 1.82 -13.85
N ASN A 256 -2.77 1.53 -14.23
CA ASN A 256 -3.95 2.13 -13.63
C ASN A 256 -4.01 1.83 -12.12
N ARG A 257 -3.77 0.58 -11.74
CA ARG A 257 -3.75 0.15 -10.34
C ARG A 257 -2.63 0.82 -9.53
N GLN A 258 -1.44 0.96 -10.11
CA GLN A 258 -0.35 1.72 -9.52
C GLN A 258 -0.75 3.20 -9.31
N ASN A 259 -1.41 3.83 -10.29
CA ASN A 259 -1.83 5.23 -10.18
C ASN A 259 -2.87 5.42 -9.07
N LEU A 260 -3.81 4.49 -8.91
CA LEU A 260 -4.79 4.50 -7.82
C LEU A 260 -4.12 4.45 -6.43
N THR A 261 -2.93 3.87 -6.33
CA THR A 261 -2.15 3.87 -5.07
C THR A 261 -1.23 5.09 -4.93
N LEU A 262 -0.47 5.43 -5.98
CA LEU A 262 0.58 6.45 -5.88
C LEU A 262 0.07 7.88 -5.95
N VAL A 263 -1.01 8.15 -6.71
CA VAL A 263 -1.54 9.52 -6.85
C VAL A 263 -2.02 10.07 -5.50
N PRO A 264 -2.82 9.34 -4.69
CA PRO A 264 -3.18 9.81 -3.35
C PRO A 264 -1.97 10.02 -2.44
N VAL A 265 -0.97 9.12 -2.48
CA VAL A 265 0.26 9.26 -1.68
C VAL A 265 1.03 10.52 -2.07
N ALA A 266 1.13 10.82 -3.37
CA ALA A 266 1.77 12.04 -3.86
C ALA A 266 1.04 13.30 -3.40
N ILE A 267 -0.29 13.33 -3.46
CA ILE A 267 -1.11 14.45 -2.97
C ILE A 267 -0.88 14.67 -1.47
N PHE A 268 -0.94 13.60 -0.66
CA PHE A 268 -0.70 13.69 0.77
C PHE A 268 0.73 14.14 1.10
N LEU A 269 1.73 13.73 0.31
CA LEU A 269 3.11 14.18 0.47
C LEU A 269 3.24 15.68 0.21
N ILE A 270 2.59 16.21 -0.83
CA ILE A 270 2.56 17.65 -1.13
C ILE A 270 1.91 18.42 0.04
N VAL A 271 0.76 17.95 0.54
CA VAL A 271 0.07 18.57 1.69
C VAL A 271 0.95 18.53 2.95
N SER A 272 1.58 17.38 3.23
CA SER A 272 2.50 17.25 4.35
C SER A 272 3.70 18.20 4.22
N GLY A 273 4.27 18.34 3.02
CA GLY A 273 5.37 19.27 2.76
C GLY A 273 4.98 20.73 2.97
N PHE A 274 3.76 21.11 2.54
CA PHE A 274 3.21 22.43 2.80
C PHE A 274 3.04 22.71 4.31
N LEU A 275 2.47 21.77 5.07
CA LEU A 275 2.32 21.93 6.53
C LEU A 275 3.67 22.01 7.25
N LEU A 276 4.65 21.20 6.85
CA LEU A 276 6.01 21.28 7.41
C LEU A 276 6.67 22.62 7.10
N THR A 277 6.41 23.20 5.93
CA THR A 277 6.89 24.53 5.56
C THR A 277 6.23 25.60 6.44
N ASN A 278 4.93 25.47 6.74
CA ASN A 278 4.25 26.39 7.65
C ASN A 278 4.87 26.36 9.05
N VAL A 279 5.14 25.16 9.59
CA VAL A 279 5.83 25.00 10.87
C VAL A 279 7.21 25.66 10.85
N ALA A 280 7.97 25.48 9.77
CA ALA A 280 9.28 26.11 9.62
C ALA A 280 9.19 27.65 9.68
N LEU A 281 8.22 28.24 8.98
CA LEU A 281 7.98 29.68 8.95
C LEU A 281 7.47 30.20 10.31
N GLY A 282 6.54 29.50 10.95
CA GLY A 282 6.00 29.81 12.27
C GLY A 282 7.09 29.80 13.35
N LEU A 283 7.93 28.77 13.34
CA LEU A 283 9.09 28.66 14.24
C LEU A 283 10.09 29.80 14.00
N PHE A 284 10.42 30.09 12.75
CA PHE A 284 11.32 31.18 12.39
C PHE A 284 10.81 32.54 12.89
N GLY A 285 9.52 32.84 12.67
CA GLY A 285 8.90 34.08 13.10
C GLY A 285 8.90 34.25 14.62
N ILE A 286 8.51 33.22 15.36
CA ILE A 286 8.43 33.28 16.83
C ILE A 286 9.83 33.33 17.46
N LEU A 287 10.80 32.63 16.88
CA LEU A 287 12.20 32.75 17.28
C LEU A 287 12.72 34.17 17.15
N ASN A 288 12.57 34.78 15.98
CA ASN A 288 13.05 36.13 15.72
C ASN A 288 12.39 37.15 16.63
N LEU A 289 11.07 37.02 16.87
CA LEU A 289 10.37 37.86 17.83
C LEU A 289 10.90 37.68 19.26
N SER A 290 11.19 36.44 19.66
CA SER A 290 11.74 36.13 20.99
C SER A 290 13.15 36.69 21.16
N ILE A 291 13.99 36.56 20.13
CA ILE A 291 15.36 37.11 20.09
C ILE A 291 15.31 38.63 20.16
N ALA A 292 14.48 39.29 19.35
CA ALA A 292 14.33 40.75 19.35
C ALA A 292 13.88 41.28 20.72
N LYS A 293 12.88 40.65 21.34
CA LYS A 293 12.40 41.04 22.69
C LYS A 293 13.40 40.77 23.81
N ARG A 294 14.38 39.89 23.59
CA ARG A 294 15.41 39.51 24.58
C ARG A 294 16.79 40.05 24.21
N ARG A 295 16.87 41.02 23.30
CA ARG A 295 18.14 41.54 22.77
C ARG A 295 19.05 42.10 23.87
N GLY A 296 18.50 42.90 24.80
CA GLY A 296 19.24 43.41 25.97
C GLY A 296 19.76 42.29 26.90
N GLU A 297 18.93 41.29 27.20
CA GLU A 297 19.34 40.11 28.00
C GLU A 297 20.49 39.34 27.35
N ILE A 298 20.42 39.14 26.03
CA ILE A 298 21.47 38.47 25.24
C ILE A 298 22.76 39.30 25.25
N GLY A 299 22.64 40.62 25.07
CA GLY A 299 23.76 41.56 25.12
C GLY A 299 24.49 41.55 26.46
N LEU A 300 23.74 41.60 27.57
CA LEU A 300 24.28 41.51 28.92
C LEU A 300 24.99 40.17 29.17
N ARG A 301 24.39 39.05 28.76
CA ARG A 301 25.03 37.73 28.87
C ARG A 301 26.33 37.64 28.08
N ARG A 302 26.36 38.21 26.88
CA ARG A 302 27.56 38.27 26.04
C ARG A 302 28.64 39.15 26.66
N ALA A 303 28.28 40.26 27.30
CA ALA A 303 29.20 41.11 28.06
C ALA A 303 29.81 40.40 29.27
N ILE A 304 29.04 39.56 29.96
CA ILE A 304 29.50 38.76 31.11
C ILE A 304 30.34 37.53 30.67
N GLY A 305 30.51 37.31 29.37
CA GLY A 305 31.42 36.27 28.83
C GLY A 305 30.72 35.01 28.28
N ALA A 306 29.41 35.03 28.04
CA ALA A 306 28.74 33.90 27.39
C ALA A 306 29.30 33.66 25.97
N THR A 307 29.68 32.41 25.68
CA THR A 307 30.15 32.01 24.35
C THR A 307 29.01 32.01 23.33
N GLU A 308 29.32 32.22 22.05
CA GLU A 308 28.32 32.17 20.97
C GLU A 308 27.56 30.84 20.97
N LYS A 309 28.31 29.74 21.11
CA LYS A 309 27.76 28.39 21.22
C LYS A 309 26.80 28.25 22.41
N GLY A 310 27.12 28.84 23.56
CA GLY A 310 26.27 28.79 24.75
C GLY A 310 24.91 29.45 24.53
N VAL A 311 24.89 30.62 23.86
CA VAL A 311 23.63 31.31 23.51
C VAL A 311 22.84 30.52 22.46
N THR A 312 23.49 30.00 21.42
CA THR A 312 22.83 29.20 20.38
C THR A 312 22.21 27.91 20.94
N VAL A 313 22.92 27.18 21.80
CA VAL A 313 22.41 25.95 22.43
C VAL A 313 21.23 26.24 23.37
N GLN A 314 21.21 27.40 24.03
CA GLN A 314 20.08 27.79 24.86
C GLN A 314 18.78 27.94 24.03
N PHE A 315 18.82 28.66 22.91
CA PHE A 315 17.65 28.84 22.04
C PHE A 315 17.21 27.55 21.37
N LEU A 316 18.17 26.72 20.92
CA LEU A 316 17.88 25.37 20.42
C LEU A 316 17.19 24.51 21.50
N GLY A 317 17.67 24.59 22.75
CA GLY A 317 17.08 23.89 23.89
C GLY A 317 15.65 24.34 24.20
N GLU A 318 15.35 25.63 24.14
CA GLU A 318 13.97 26.16 24.28
C GLU A 318 13.04 25.51 23.25
N ILE A 319 13.46 25.45 21.99
CA ILE A 319 12.65 24.84 20.93
C ILE A 319 12.52 23.34 21.09
N TRP A 320 13.62 22.63 21.36
CA TRP A 320 13.56 21.19 21.57
C TRP A 320 12.63 20.82 22.73
N THR A 321 12.54 21.63 23.78
CA THR A 321 11.55 21.39 24.85
C THR A 321 10.11 21.54 24.36
N LEU A 322 9.82 22.54 23.52
CA LEU A 322 8.50 22.71 22.92
C LEU A 322 8.16 21.55 21.97
N THR A 323 9.10 21.19 21.08
CA THR A 323 8.95 20.07 20.15
C THR A 323 8.76 18.75 20.87
N THR A 324 9.50 18.50 21.95
CA THR A 324 9.35 17.28 22.77
C THR A 324 7.95 17.23 23.39
N LEU A 325 7.42 18.35 23.88
CA LEU A 325 6.07 18.40 24.44
C LEU A 325 5.00 18.17 23.37
N SER A 326 5.14 18.77 22.18
CA SER A 326 4.25 18.50 21.03
C SER A 326 4.26 17.04 20.61
N ILE A 327 5.46 16.46 20.46
CA ILE A 327 5.63 15.06 20.07
C ILE A 327 5.08 14.14 21.16
N PHE A 328 5.29 14.45 22.43
CA PHE A 328 4.72 13.66 23.53
C PHE A 328 3.20 13.57 23.43
N ILE A 329 2.52 14.71 23.21
CA ILE A 329 1.08 14.73 22.97
C ILE A 329 0.75 13.92 21.71
N GLY A 330 1.52 14.09 20.62
CA GLY A 330 1.32 13.36 19.37
C GLY A 330 1.43 11.85 19.53
N LEU A 331 2.40 11.38 20.31
CA LEU A 331 2.62 9.96 20.59
C LEU A 331 1.45 9.33 21.34
N LEU A 332 0.82 10.07 22.27
CA LEU A 332 -0.38 9.60 22.97
C LEU A 332 -1.53 9.29 22.01
N PHE A 333 -1.62 10.00 20.88
CA PHE A 333 -2.57 9.72 19.81
C PHE A 333 -2.05 8.64 18.84
N ALA A 334 -0.81 8.75 18.38
CA ALA A 334 -0.24 7.85 17.37
C ALA A 334 -0.19 6.38 17.83
N ILE A 335 0.06 6.12 19.12
CA ILE A 335 0.09 4.76 19.69
C ILE A 335 -1.30 4.10 19.67
N GLN A 336 -2.39 4.87 19.61
CA GLN A 336 -3.75 4.30 19.57
C GLN A 336 -4.06 3.67 18.20
N PHE A 337 -3.42 4.12 17.12
CA PHE A 337 -3.63 3.60 15.76
C PHE A 337 -3.35 2.10 15.62
N PRO A 338 -2.18 1.56 16.05
CA PRO A 338 -1.92 0.13 16.01
C PRO A 338 -2.85 -0.66 16.94
N ILE A 339 -3.29 -0.09 18.06
CA ILE A 339 -4.16 -0.77 19.04
C ILE A 339 -5.58 -0.92 18.47
N MET A 340 -6.11 0.15 17.88
CA MET A 340 -7.47 0.20 17.33
C MET A 340 -7.57 -0.34 15.90
N HIS A 341 -6.46 -0.78 15.29
CA HIS A 341 -6.43 -1.29 13.92
C HIS A 341 -7.02 -0.32 12.89
N VAL A 342 -6.85 1.00 13.09
CA VAL A 342 -7.54 2.05 12.31
C VAL A 342 -7.35 1.91 10.80
N PHE A 343 -6.15 1.52 10.36
CA PHE A 343 -5.84 1.28 8.95
C PHE A 343 -5.55 -0.20 8.62
N ASP A 344 -5.82 -1.14 9.54
CA ASP A 344 -5.49 -2.57 9.40
C ASP A 344 -4.04 -2.87 8.98
N LEU A 345 -3.11 -1.99 9.34
CA LEU A 345 -1.68 -2.16 9.08
C LEU A 345 -0.99 -2.95 10.19
N LYS A 346 0.12 -3.60 9.86
CA LYS A 346 0.98 -4.26 10.85
C LYS A 346 1.53 -3.22 11.85
N ALA A 347 1.57 -3.58 13.14
CA ALA A 347 2.12 -2.74 14.20
C ALA A 347 3.53 -2.20 13.90
N SER A 348 4.36 -3.00 13.22
CA SER A 348 5.71 -2.60 12.80
C SER A 348 5.71 -1.37 11.91
N VAL A 349 4.73 -1.22 11.00
CA VAL A 349 4.61 -0.07 10.09
C VAL A 349 4.35 1.20 10.87
N TYR A 350 3.45 1.16 11.85
CA TYR A 350 3.17 2.31 12.70
C TYR A 350 4.39 2.73 13.52
N ILE A 351 5.08 1.78 14.14
CA ILE A 351 6.28 2.06 14.96
C ILE A 351 7.39 2.68 14.11
N THR A 352 7.69 2.10 12.94
CA THR A 352 8.69 2.67 12.03
C THR A 352 8.31 4.08 11.59
N SER A 353 7.03 4.32 11.32
CA SER A 353 6.54 5.62 10.86
C SER A 353 6.60 6.67 11.97
N ILE A 354 6.26 6.30 13.22
CA ILE A 354 6.43 7.16 14.39
C ILE A 354 7.91 7.56 14.55
N VAL A 355 8.83 6.60 14.51
CA VAL A 355 10.26 6.87 14.68
C VAL A 355 10.76 7.81 13.58
N ILE A 356 10.41 7.55 12.31
CA ILE A 356 10.82 8.41 11.19
C ILE A 356 10.19 9.81 11.33
N SER A 357 8.90 9.94 11.70
CA SER A 357 8.26 11.23 11.94
C SER A 357 8.95 12.05 13.02
N VAL A 358 9.28 11.42 14.15
CA VAL A 358 10.00 12.07 15.26
C VAL A 358 11.34 12.59 14.76
N VAL A 359 12.13 11.74 14.09
CA VAL A 359 13.45 12.10 13.56
C VAL A 359 13.34 13.25 12.55
N VAL A 360 12.42 13.17 11.59
CA VAL A 360 12.21 14.20 10.56
C VAL A 360 11.81 15.53 11.19
N ILE A 361 10.90 15.55 12.18
CA ILE A 361 10.53 16.79 12.86
C ILE A 361 11.71 17.39 13.62
N PHE A 362 12.45 16.58 14.38
CA PHE A 362 13.63 17.08 15.08
C PHE A 362 14.68 17.65 14.11
N ILE A 363 14.88 17.03 12.95
CA ILE A 363 15.77 17.54 11.90
C ILE A 363 15.27 18.89 11.39
N ILE A 364 14.01 18.98 10.96
CA ILE A 364 13.42 20.21 10.40
C ILE A 364 13.48 21.34 11.42
N VAL A 365 13.03 21.08 12.64
CA VAL A 365 13.03 22.04 13.75
C VAL A 365 14.45 22.54 14.03
N THR A 366 15.43 21.63 14.07
CA THR A 366 16.83 21.99 14.33
C THR A 366 17.39 22.85 13.20
N ILE A 367 17.14 22.49 11.94
CA ILE A 367 17.57 23.28 10.77
C ILE A 367 16.95 24.69 10.81
N CYS A 368 15.66 24.79 11.08
CA CYS A 368 14.94 26.07 11.13
C CYS A 368 15.40 26.94 12.30
N ALA A 369 15.66 26.34 13.46
CA ALA A 369 16.09 27.06 14.65
C ALA A 369 17.56 27.47 14.62
N TRP A 370 18.40 26.71 13.92
CA TRP A 370 19.85 26.92 13.97
C TRP A 370 20.27 28.28 13.42
N TRP A 371 19.68 28.72 12.29
CA TRP A 371 20.04 29.99 11.67
C TRP A 371 19.71 31.22 12.54
N PRO A 372 18.46 31.44 12.98
CA PRO A 372 18.12 32.52 13.92
C PRO A 372 18.93 32.48 15.21
N SER A 373 19.13 31.28 15.77
CA SER A 373 19.86 31.11 17.04
C SER A 373 21.34 31.47 16.90
N ARG A 374 21.92 31.23 15.72
CA ARG A 374 23.29 31.68 15.40
C ARG A 374 23.34 33.18 15.21
N GLN A 375 22.36 33.78 14.54
CA GLN A 375 22.26 35.24 14.38
C GLN A 375 22.17 35.94 15.74
N ALA A 376 21.32 35.44 16.65
CA ALA A 376 21.18 35.94 18.02
C ALA A 376 22.50 35.92 18.80
N SER A 377 23.29 34.86 18.66
CA SER A 377 24.57 34.72 19.37
C SER A 377 25.64 35.74 18.95
N ARG A 378 25.50 36.31 17.74
CA ARG A 378 26.44 37.27 17.14
C ARG A 378 26.08 38.73 17.40
N ILE A 379 25.02 39.00 18.18
CA ILE A 379 24.66 40.36 18.55
C ILE A 379 25.78 40.95 19.44
N HIS A 380 26.33 42.10 19.02
CA HIS A 380 27.39 42.77 19.77
C HIS A 380 26.82 43.41 21.05
N PRO A 381 27.48 43.23 22.21
CA PRO A 381 27.02 43.81 23.48
C PRO A 381 26.82 45.33 23.40
N ALA A 382 27.76 46.03 22.77
CA ALA A 382 27.72 47.49 22.64
C ALA A 382 26.47 47.99 21.88
N LEU A 383 26.01 47.25 20.86
CA LEU A 383 24.79 47.61 20.13
C LEU A 383 23.52 47.22 20.89
N ALA A 384 23.55 46.11 21.64
CA ALA A 384 22.39 45.63 22.37
C ALA A 384 22.07 46.43 23.65
N LEU A 385 23.08 47.04 24.27
CA LEU A 385 22.95 47.83 25.50
C LEU A 385 22.77 49.34 25.25
N HIS A 386 22.92 49.80 24.01
CA HIS A 386 22.74 51.20 23.61
C HIS A 386 21.32 51.50 23.09
N GLU A 387 20.53 50.46 22.79
CA GLU A 387 19.14 50.56 22.32
C GLU A 387 18.11 50.64 23.48
N GLU A 388 18.53 50.92 24.72
CA GLU A 388 17.63 51.20 25.87
C GLU A 388 17.50 52.70 26.17
#